data_AF-A0A2D8SX17-F1
#
_entry.id   AF-A0A2D8SX17-F1
#
_cell.length_a   1.000
_cell.length_b   1.000
_cell.length_c   1.000
_cell.angle_alpha   90.00
_cell.angle_beta   90.00
_cell.angle_gamma   90.00
#
_symmetry.space_group_name_H-M   'P 1'
#
loop_
_entity.id
_entity.type
_entity.pdbx_description
1 polymer ?
#
loop_
_entity_poly.entity_id
_entity_poly.type
_entity_poly.pdbx_seq_one_letter_code
_entity_poly.pdbx_strand_id
1 'polypeptide(L)'
;MKKQILEEKCESCDTKIPPLKDENSKFNLCQLCKPWVLNSIYEVPEEFIGFSITEPELFKISLRLMEHFDKPTNDEEWYAYFCHIHQKNKMETTIDSHLFMKIKSDYLRRTFRNVGINAQEKQIALTLQIKEILDAYNTKLLAIEKEKLRLIEGGWKNYADRLIWDEIKPNSYELEGKIITTEEIISIIEMTYSISGMSQTFSQWMIFDWVMNSDERPIIEVLAYFRELAEIFQECKIVKMPDSPVFLEHFFDLFCGSFGQNLQYLILASLYKWQRALRPSHHFLVRHRDVWRRSFQLLRNIIETLGPEKAKISKGKISITGVLGHNYFIKPNVFKSELQHWLVTTSNDRHICIDILEEHKKLPIADQLCSVVLSLANDWIVAHEITTIVRSWSE
;
A
#
# COMPACT_ATOMS: atom_id res chain seq x y z
N MET A 1 -54.27 -5.92 -6.80
CA MET A 1 -52.99 -5.32 -6.35
C MET A 1 -51.88 -5.73 -7.32
N LYS A 2 -51.36 -4.79 -8.12
CA LYS A 2 -50.18 -5.03 -8.96
C LYS A 2 -48.97 -5.27 -8.03
N LYS A 3 -48.35 -6.44 -8.08
CA LYS A 3 -47.02 -6.65 -7.51
C LYS A 3 -46.09 -5.64 -8.20
N GLN A 4 -45.64 -4.63 -7.47
CA GLN A 4 -44.45 -3.87 -7.86
C GLN A 4 -43.31 -4.90 -7.93
N ILE A 5 -42.95 -5.29 -9.14
CA ILE A 5 -41.65 -5.94 -9.37
C ILE A 5 -40.65 -4.84 -9.03
N LEU A 6 -39.97 -4.96 -7.88
CA LEU A 6 -38.82 -4.11 -7.61
C LEU A 6 -37.84 -4.35 -8.76
N GLU A 7 -37.65 -3.35 -9.61
CA GLU A 7 -36.63 -3.39 -10.64
C GLU A 7 -35.27 -3.44 -9.94
N GLU A 8 -34.68 -4.63 -9.93
CA GLU A 8 -33.36 -4.86 -9.38
C GLU A 8 -32.30 -4.08 -10.17
N LYS A 9 -31.35 -3.47 -9.46
CA LYS A 9 -30.25 -2.69 -10.04
C LYS A 9 -28.92 -3.38 -9.81
N CYS A 10 -28.01 -3.19 -10.76
CA CYS A 10 -26.63 -3.62 -10.64
C CYS A 10 -25.91 -2.87 -9.53
N GLU A 11 -25.42 -3.56 -8.51
CA GLU A 11 -24.69 -2.94 -7.39
C GLU A 11 -23.38 -2.26 -7.82
N SER A 12 -22.83 -2.69 -8.97
CA SER A 12 -21.60 -2.13 -9.53
C SER A 12 -21.82 -0.89 -10.41
N CYS A 13 -22.89 -0.83 -11.21
CA CYS A 13 -23.08 0.24 -12.21
C CYS A 13 -24.45 0.93 -12.16
N ASP A 14 -25.31 0.56 -11.21
CA ASP A 14 -26.69 1.01 -11.00
C ASP A 14 -27.64 0.85 -12.21
N THR A 15 -27.23 0.15 -13.26
CA THR A 15 -28.09 -0.18 -14.40
C THR A 15 -29.18 -1.16 -13.96
N LYS A 16 -30.42 -0.94 -14.42
CA LYS A 16 -31.53 -1.88 -14.21
C LYS A 16 -31.19 -3.23 -14.84
N ILE A 17 -31.32 -4.31 -14.08
CA ILE A 17 -31.03 -5.66 -14.56
C ILE A 17 -32.35 -6.34 -14.88
N PRO A 18 -32.47 -7.05 -16.02
CA PRO A 18 -33.58 -7.98 -16.20
C PRO A 18 -33.52 -9.07 -15.12
N PRO A 19 -34.66 -9.55 -14.60
CA PRO A 19 -34.69 -10.52 -13.50
C PRO A 19 -33.99 -11.82 -13.91
N LEU A 20 -32.76 -12.00 -13.42
CA LEU A 20 -31.96 -13.21 -13.57
C LEU A 20 -31.42 -13.53 -12.19
N LYS A 21 -32.12 -14.40 -11.45
CA LYS A 21 -31.62 -14.93 -10.17
C LYS A 21 -30.42 -15.81 -10.48
N ASP A 22 -29.26 -15.39 -10.01
CA ASP A 22 -28.07 -16.21 -9.99
C ASP A 22 -27.81 -16.59 -8.52
N GLU A 23 -28.18 -17.82 -8.16
CA GLU A 23 -28.20 -18.31 -6.77
C GLU A 23 -26.81 -18.33 -6.12
N ASN A 24 -25.74 -18.20 -6.91
CA ASN A 24 -24.35 -18.28 -6.44
C ASN A 24 -23.66 -16.92 -6.26
N SER A 25 -24.32 -15.79 -6.56
CA SER A 25 -23.71 -14.46 -6.50
C SER A 25 -24.22 -13.68 -5.29
N LYS A 26 -23.35 -13.40 -4.31
CA LYS A 26 -23.65 -12.51 -3.16
C LYS A 26 -24.03 -11.07 -3.57
N PHE A 27 -23.72 -10.67 -4.81
CA PHE A 27 -24.02 -9.36 -5.37
C PHE A 27 -25.01 -9.44 -6.52
N ASN A 28 -25.89 -8.44 -6.64
CA ASN A 28 -26.72 -8.26 -7.82
C ASN A 28 -25.95 -7.53 -8.92
N LEU A 29 -25.40 -8.26 -9.91
CA LEU A 29 -24.51 -7.72 -10.94
C LEU A 29 -25.05 -7.95 -12.35
N CYS A 30 -24.98 -6.93 -13.21
CA CYS A 30 -25.34 -7.08 -14.62
C CYS A 30 -24.28 -7.89 -15.40
N GLN A 31 -24.65 -8.39 -16.57
CA GLN A 31 -23.76 -9.20 -17.42
C GLN A 31 -22.44 -8.51 -17.79
N LEU A 32 -22.42 -7.17 -17.85
CA LEU A 32 -21.20 -6.40 -18.11
C LEU A 32 -20.29 -6.38 -16.89
N CYS A 33 -20.81 -6.08 -15.70
CA CYS A 33 -20.00 -5.85 -14.50
C CYS A 33 -19.53 -7.14 -13.83
N LYS A 34 -20.36 -8.19 -13.87
CA LYS A 34 -20.13 -9.45 -13.14
C LYS A 34 -18.72 -10.04 -13.35
N PRO A 35 -18.21 -10.19 -14.59
CA PRO A 35 -16.89 -10.79 -14.81
C PRO A 35 -15.74 -9.97 -14.18
N TRP A 36 -15.85 -8.64 -14.20
CA TRP A 36 -14.78 -7.75 -13.71
C TRP A 36 -14.79 -7.64 -12.19
N VAL A 37 -15.99 -7.54 -11.59
CA VAL A 37 -16.14 -7.48 -10.13
C VAL A 37 -15.70 -8.80 -9.50
N LEU A 38 -16.13 -9.95 -10.02
CA LEU A 38 -15.73 -11.25 -9.48
C LEU A 38 -14.23 -11.54 -9.67
N ASN A 39 -13.63 -11.04 -10.76
CA ASN A 39 -12.18 -11.16 -10.97
C ASN A 39 -11.35 -10.23 -10.05
N SER A 40 -11.98 -9.34 -9.28
CA SER A 40 -11.28 -8.29 -8.51
C SER A 40 -10.99 -8.61 -7.05
N ILE A 41 -10.95 -9.89 -6.64
CA ILE A 41 -10.88 -10.33 -5.23
C ILE A 41 -12.01 -9.64 -4.43
N TYR A 42 -13.19 -10.27 -4.42
CA TYR A 42 -14.42 -9.62 -3.97
C TYR A 42 -14.81 -9.95 -2.51
N GLU A 43 -14.10 -10.87 -1.86
CA GLU A 43 -14.39 -11.26 -0.47
C GLU A 43 -13.43 -10.57 0.50
N VAL A 44 -14.03 -9.98 1.54
CA VAL A 44 -13.30 -9.48 2.71
C VAL A 44 -12.89 -10.69 3.54
N PRO A 45 -11.64 -10.77 4.01
CA PRO A 45 -11.22 -11.86 4.88
C PRO A 45 -12.00 -11.83 6.20
N GLU A 46 -12.33 -13.02 6.73
CA GLU A 46 -12.93 -13.13 8.08
C GLU A 46 -11.93 -12.78 9.19
N GLU A 47 -10.63 -12.99 8.93
CA GLU A 47 -9.54 -12.66 9.82
C GLU A 47 -8.34 -12.12 9.03
N PHE A 48 -7.64 -11.11 9.56
CA PHE A 48 -6.44 -10.57 8.96
C PHE A 48 -5.42 -10.16 10.04
N ILE A 49 -4.21 -10.74 9.96
CA ILE A 49 -3.08 -10.50 10.89
C ILE A 49 -3.53 -10.65 12.36
N GLY A 50 -4.22 -11.74 12.69
CA GLY A 50 -4.67 -12.03 14.06
C GLY A 50 -5.91 -11.27 14.53
N PHE A 51 -6.53 -10.44 13.67
CA PHE A 51 -7.76 -9.70 14.01
C PHE A 51 -8.96 -10.20 13.21
N SER A 52 -10.05 -10.52 13.90
CA SER A 52 -11.34 -10.85 13.29
C SER A 52 -12.00 -9.61 12.68
N ILE A 53 -12.46 -9.71 11.44
CA ILE A 53 -13.21 -8.65 10.76
C ILE A 53 -14.70 -8.87 11.01
N THR A 54 -15.20 -8.32 12.11
CA THR A 54 -16.61 -8.48 12.54
C THR A 54 -17.59 -7.64 11.73
N GLU A 55 -17.11 -6.58 11.08
CA GLU A 55 -17.91 -5.65 10.28
C GLU A 55 -17.36 -5.52 8.84
N PRO A 56 -17.68 -6.49 7.95
CA PRO A 56 -17.13 -6.51 6.60
C PRO A 56 -17.45 -5.27 5.76
N GLU A 57 -18.62 -4.66 5.96
CA GLU A 57 -19.00 -3.44 5.23
C GLU A 57 -18.16 -2.23 5.64
N LEU A 58 -17.86 -2.08 6.93
CA LEU A 58 -16.96 -1.03 7.41
C LEU A 58 -15.55 -1.24 6.86
N PHE A 59 -15.07 -2.49 6.82
CA PHE A 59 -13.77 -2.81 6.21
C PHE A 59 -13.72 -2.47 4.70
N LYS A 60 -14.79 -2.73 3.94
CA LYS A 60 -14.91 -2.32 2.53
C LYS A 60 -14.88 -0.80 2.38
N ILE A 61 -15.56 -0.08 3.28
CA ILE A 61 -15.50 1.39 3.30
C ILE A 61 -14.06 1.83 3.54
N SER A 62 -13.38 1.27 4.54
CA SER A 62 -11.98 1.58 4.85
C SER A 62 -11.04 1.33 3.66
N LEU A 63 -11.19 0.21 2.94
CA LEU A 63 -10.43 -0.07 1.70
C LEU A 63 -10.57 1.04 0.66
N ARG A 64 -11.78 1.56 0.47
CA ARG A 64 -12.06 2.67 -0.46
C ARG A 64 -11.51 3.99 0.07
N LEU A 65 -11.59 4.23 1.38
CA LEU A 65 -11.05 5.45 1.97
C LEU A 65 -9.52 5.54 1.85
N MET A 66 -8.84 4.40 1.69
CA MET A 66 -7.40 4.26 1.49
C MET A 66 -6.99 4.11 0.01
N GLU A 67 -7.89 4.43 -0.92
CA GLU A 67 -7.67 4.35 -2.36
C GLU A 67 -6.35 5.02 -2.81
N HIS A 68 -6.11 6.25 -2.35
CA HIS A 68 -5.02 7.11 -2.83
C HIS A 68 -3.69 6.90 -2.11
N PHE A 69 -3.65 6.04 -1.09
CA PHE A 69 -2.44 5.80 -0.30
C PHE A 69 -1.76 4.52 -0.74
N ASP A 70 -0.63 4.69 -1.42
CA ASP A 70 0.34 3.62 -1.58
C ASP A 70 1.13 3.42 -0.29
N LYS A 71 1.92 2.35 -0.26
CA LYS A 71 2.75 2.00 0.91
C LYS A 71 3.81 3.09 1.14
N PRO A 72 3.88 3.71 2.33
CA PRO A 72 4.90 4.73 2.61
C PRO A 72 6.33 4.19 2.49
N THR A 73 7.21 5.03 1.97
CA THR A 73 8.63 4.74 1.72
C THR A 73 9.58 5.70 2.44
N ASN A 74 9.04 6.75 3.06
CA ASN A 74 9.78 7.76 3.81
C ASN A 74 8.87 8.42 4.87
N ASP A 75 9.46 9.20 5.77
CA ASP A 75 8.74 9.83 6.88
C ASP A 75 7.70 10.88 6.45
N GLU A 76 7.90 11.57 5.33
CA GLU A 76 6.92 12.51 4.79
C GLU A 76 5.65 11.78 4.33
N GLU A 77 5.82 10.63 3.66
CA GLU A 77 4.71 9.76 3.26
C GLU A 77 4.01 9.14 4.48
N TRP A 78 4.76 8.74 5.51
CA TRP A 78 4.18 8.28 6.78
C TRP A 78 3.37 9.38 7.48
N TYR A 79 3.90 10.59 7.53
CA TYR A 79 3.19 11.75 8.08
C TYR A 79 1.90 12.03 7.31
N ALA A 80 1.97 12.09 5.97
CA ALA A 80 0.80 12.30 5.12
C ALA A 80 -0.26 11.20 5.32
N TYR A 81 0.19 9.94 5.46
CA TYR A 81 -0.67 8.80 5.75
C TYR A 81 -1.41 8.95 7.08
N PHE A 82 -0.71 9.27 8.17
CA PHE A 82 -1.35 9.49 9.47
C PHE A 82 -2.26 10.71 9.47
N CYS A 83 -1.87 11.79 8.78
CA CYS A 83 -2.76 12.94 8.60
C CYS A 83 -4.07 12.52 7.94
N HIS A 84 -4.04 11.71 6.89
CA HIS A 84 -5.25 11.26 6.21
C HIS A 84 -6.15 10.39 7.09
N ILE A 85 -5.56 9.47 7.86
CA ILE A 85 -6.32 8.63 8.81
C ILE A 85 -7.12 9.49 9.78
N HIS A 86 -6.51 10.57 10.28
CA HIS A 86 -7.13 11.46 11.25
C HIS A 86 -8.02 12.56 10.63
N GLN A 87 -7.77 12.98 9.39
CA GLN A 87 -8.46 14.14 8.78
C GLN A 87 -9.84 13.84 8.16
N LYS A 88 -10.34 12.61 8.20
CA LYS A 88 -11.60 12.26 7.54
C LYS A 88 -12.88 12.52 8.33
N ASN A 89 -12.80 13.05 9.55
CA ASN A 89 -13.98 13.54 10.28
C ASN A 89 -14.21 15.04 10.06
N LYS A 90 -14.77 15.41 8.90
CA LYS A 90 -15.52 16.68 8.77
C LYS A 90 -16.90 16.65 9.47
N MET A 91 -17.27 15.54 10.11
CA MET A 91 -18.57 15.40 10.79
C MET A 91 -18.52 15.37 12.32
N GLU A 92 -17.35 15.43 12.96
CA GLU A 92 -17.25 15.62 14.40
C GLU A 92 -16.17 16.66 14.71
N THR A 93 -16.56 17.92 14.54
CA THR A 93 -15.86 19.06 15.15
C THR A 93 -16.05 18.97 16.66
N THR A 94 -15.25 18.14 17.34
CA THR A 94 -14.89 18.24 18.77
C THR A 94 -14.07 17.00 19.13
N ILE A 95 -12.78 17.07 18.77
CA ILE A 95 -11.58 16.44 19.34
C ILE A 95 -10.58 16.48 18.18
N ASP A 96 -9.94 17.64 17.99
CA ASP A 96 -8.62 17.68 17.36
C ASP A 96 -7.74 16.82 18.26
N SER A 97 -7.69 15.52 17.95
CA SER A 97 -7.14 14.48 18.81
C SER A 97 -5.74 14.90 19.25
N HIS A 98 -5.51 14.93 20.57
CA HIS A 98 -4.20 15.13 21.17
C HIS A 98 -3.10 14.32 20.44
N LEU A 99 -3.47 13.17 19.90
CA LEU A 99 -2.60 12.31 19.09
C LEU A 99 -2.22 12.88 17.72
N PHE A 100 -3.17 13.47 16.98
CA PHE A 100 -2.85 14.17 15.74
C PHE A 100 -1.88 15.33 16.02
N MET A 101 -2.10 16.04 17.13
CA MET A 101 -1.18 17.09 17.57
C MET A 101 0.20 16.52 17.97
N LYS A 102 0.27 15.35 18.62
CA LYS A 102 1.53 14.62 18.90
C LYS A 102 2.29 14.32 17.61
N ILE A 103 1.63 13.73 16.61
CA ILE A 103 2.22 13.39 15.29
C ILE A 103 2.71 14.64 14.56
N LYS A 104 1.88 15.69 14.52
CA LYS A 104 2.22 16.95 13.86
C LYS A 104 3.38 17.66 14.54
N SER A 105 3.35 17.73 15.87
CA SER A 105 4.42 18.34 16.66
C SER A 105 5.73 17.58 16.47
N ASP A 106 5.67 16.24 16.48
CA ASP A 106 6.83 15.39 16.24
C ASP A 106 7.43 15.62 14.84
N TYR A 107 6.59 15.61 13.81
CA TYR A 107 7.04 15.85 12.42
C TYR A 107 7.67 17.24 12.24
N LEU A 108 7.04 18.29 12.79
CA LEU A 108 7.57 19.65 12.71
C LEU A 108 8.92 19.79 13.43
N ARG A 109 9.07 19.14 14.58
CA ARG A 109 10.31 19.08 15.34
C ARG A 109 11.43 18.42 14.53
N ARG A 110 11.18 17.26 13.92
CA ARG A 110 12.18 16.51 13.13
C ARG A 110 12.52 17.15 11.78
N THR A 111 11.59 17.92 11.21
CA THR A 111 11.83 18.69 9.98
C THR A 111 12.39 20.10 10.24
N PHE A 112 12.65 20.43 11.52
CA PHE A 112 13.13 21.75 11.96
C PHE A 112 12.25 22.90 11.45
N ARG A 113 10.93 22.69 11.38
CA ARG A 113 9.95 23.71 10.99
C ARG A 113 9.26 24.25 12.24
N ASN A 114 9.16 25.58 12.37
CA ASN A 114 8.45 26.30 13.44
C ASN A 114 9.01 26.17 14.87
N VAL A 115 10.32 25.99 15.04
CA VAL A 115 10.97 26.08 16.35
C VAL A 115 11.65 27.45 16.46
N GLY A 116 11.63 28.10 17.64
CA GLY A 116 12.38 29.35 17.83
C GLY A 116 13.88 29.13 17.56
N ILE A 117 14.55 30.10 16.91
CA ILE A 117 15.91 29.97 16.35
C ILE A 117 16.89 29.29 17.33
N ASN A 118 16.94 29.73 18.58
CA ASN A 118 17.86 29.18 19.59
C ASN A 118 17.54 27.73 20.01
N ALA A 119 16.26 27.36 20.05
CA ALA A 119 15.85 25.99 20.40
C ALA A 119 16.09 25.03 19.22
N GLN A 120 15.96 25.54 17.99
CA GLN A 120 16.26 24.80 16.77
C GLN A 120 17.75 24.46 16.67
N GLU A 121 18.64 25.43 16.94
CA GLU A 121 20.09 25.22 16.92
C GLU A 121 20.55 24.15 17.91
N LYS A 122 20.00 24.14 19.14
CA LYS A 122 20.30 23.10 20.14
C LYS A 122 19.84 21.72 19.69
N GLN A 123 18.63 21.61 19.14
CA GLN A 123 18.12 20.33 18.63
C GLN A 123 18.98 19.80 17.49
N ILE A 124 19.39 20.67 16.56
CA ILE A 124 20.28 20.30 15.45
C ILE A 124 21.63 19.81 15.99
N ALA A 125 22.24 20.53 16.93
CA ALA A 125 23.52 20.17 17.52
C ALA A 125 23.48 18.79 18.20
N LEU A 126 22.48 18.53 19.04
CA LEU A 126 22.33 17.24 19.72
C LEU A 126 22.08 16.10 18.72
N THR A 127 21.21 16.35 17.72
CA THR A 127 20.89 15.37 16.67
C THR A 127 22.14 15.01 15.85
N LEU A 128 22.98 15.99 15.53
CA LEU A 128 24.27 15.78 14.85
C LEU A 128 25.25 15.00 15.73
N GLN A 129 25.37 15.35 17.01
CA GLN A 129 26.23 14.64 17.95
C GLN A 129 25.86 13.16 18.06
N ILE A 130 24.57 12.84 18.20
CA ILE A 130 24.07 11.46 18.23
C ILE A 130 24.42 10.73 16.93
N LYS A 131 24.24 11.40 15.78
CA LYS A 131 24.58 10.82 14.48
C LYS A 131 26.06 10.48 14.36
N GLU A 132 26.94 11.40 14.74
CA GLU A 132 28.38 11.18 14.69
C GLU A 132 28.81 9.99 15.56
N ILE A 133 28.19 9.84 16.74
CA ILE A 133 28.41 8.67 17.60
C ILE A 133 27.97 7.40 16.88
N LEU A 134 26.73 7.33 16.38
CA LEU A 134 26.22 6.15 15.69
C LEU A 134 27.03 5.78 14.44
N ASP A 135 27.40 6.77 13.61
CA ASP A 135 28.18 6.57 12.40
C ASP A 135 29.60 6.05 12.71
N ALA A 136 30.23 6.55 13.78
CA ALA A 136 31.54 6.07 14.21
C ALA A 136 31.50 4.61 14.67
N TYR A 137 30.46 4.21 15.39
CA TYR A 137 30.27 2.81 15.78
C TYR A 137 29.95 1.93 14.58
N ASN A 138 28.96 2.29 13.76
CA ASN A 138 28.61 1.55 12.55
C ASN A 138 29.84 1.29 11.66
N THR A 139 30.68 2.31 11.45
CA THR A 139 31.91 2.17 10.65
C THR A 139 32.87 1.15 11.26
N LYS A 140 33.07 1.18 12.58
CA LYS A 140 33.94 0.22 13.27
C LYS A 140 33.36 -1.20 13.23
N LEU A 141 32.05 -1.35 13.41
CA LEU A 141 31.38 -2.65 13.36
C LEU A 141 31.49 -3.30 11.98
N LEU A 142 31.25 -2.52 10.92
CA LEU A 142 31.42 -3.00 9.55
C LEU A 142 32.88 -3.41 9.26
N ALA A 143 33.86 -2.68 9.77
CA ALA A 143 35.27 -3.03 9.63
C ALA A 143 35.60 -4.36 10.33
N ILE A 144 35.04 -4.58 11.53
CA ILE A 144 35.21 -5.80 12.30
C ILE A 144 34.54 -6.99 11.61
N GLU A 145 33.29 -6.85 11.15
CA GLU A 145 32.59 -7.91 10.42
C GLU A 145 33.33 -8.33 9.15
N LYS A 146 33.87 -7.34 8.41
CA LYS A 146 34.69 -7.60 7.23
C LYS A 146 35.96 -8.38 7.56
N GLU A 147 36.60 -8.09 8.69
CA GLU A 147 37.78 -8.82 9.12
C GLU A 147 37.43 -10.23 9.62
N LYS A 148 36.31 -10.39 10.35
CA LYS A 148 35.79 -11.72 10.74
C LYS A 148 35.56 -12.59 9.51
N LEU A 149 34.92 -12.06 8.46
CA LEU A 149 34.71 -12.79 7.21
C LEU A 149 36.03 -13.24 6.57
N ARG A 150 37.02 -12.35 6.46
CA ARG A 150 38.35 -12.68 5.92
C ARG A 150 39.05 -13.79 6.72
N LEU A 151 38.98 -13.73 8.05
CA LEU A 151 39.57 -14.74 8.92
C LEU A 151 38.86 -16.09 8.76
N ILE A 152 37.53 -16.10 8.65
CA ILE A 152 36.77 -17.33 8.40
C ILE A 152 37.14 -17.94 7.04
N GLU A 153 37.18 -17.14 5.98
CA GLU A 153 37.59 -17.56 4.63
C GLU A 153 39.03 -18.09 4.61
N GLY A 154 39.91 -17.51 5.43
CA GLY A 154 41.29 -17.92 5.61
C GLY A 154 41.51 -19.14 6.53
N GLY A 155 40.44 -19.77 7.05
CA GLY A 155 40.53 -20.94 7.94
C GLY A 155 40.79 -20.62 9.42
N TRP A 156 40.76 -19.35 9.81
CA TRP A 156 41.01 -18.85 11.16
C TRP A 156 39.73 -18.63 11.97
N LYS A 157 38.74 -19.52 11.83
CA LYS A 157 37.43 -19.39 12.50
C LYS A 157 37.55 -19.16 14.02
N ASN A 158 38.45 -19.90 14.69
CA ASN A 158 38.68 -19.74 16.13
C ASN A 158 39.18 -18.34 16.54
N TYR A 159 39.87 -17.63 15.63
CA TYR A 159 40.30 -16.25 15.85
C TYR A 159 39.19 -15.26 15.52
N ALA A 160 38.41 -15.51 14.47
CA ALA A 160 37.22 -14.72 14.14
C ALA A 160 36.19 -14.73 15.28
N ASP A 161 35.98 -15.88 15.91
CA ASP A 161 35.08 -16.05 17.06
C ASP A 161 35.60 -15.33 18.33
N ARG A 162 36.91 -15.06 18.39
CA ARG A 162 37.58 -14.35 19.50
C ARG A 162 37.78 -12.85 19.22
N LEU A 163 37.35 -12.34 18.08
CA LEU A 163 37.37 -10.91 17.79
C LEU A 163 36.23 -10.26 18.59
N ILE A 164 36.57 -9.87 19.82
CA ILE A 164 35.69 -9.24 20.82
C ILE A 164 35.69 -7.72 20.61
N TRP A 165 34.57 -7.10 20.94
CA TRP A 165 34.22 -5.68 20.84
C TRP A 165 35.13 -4.70 21.62
N ASP A 166 36.09 -5.20 22.40
CA ASP A 166 36.93 -4.44 23.35
C ASP A 166 37.89 -3.42 22.70
N GLU A 167 38.01 -3.41 21.36
CA GLU A 167 38.81 -2.44 20.61
C GLU A 167 38.02 -1.18 20.19
N ILE A 168 36.73 -1.10 20.51
CA ILE A 168 35.88 0.08 20.25
C ILE A 168 35.86 0.98 21.50
N LYS A 169 36.92 1.76 21.79
CA LYS A 169 36.86 2.72 22.91
C LYS A 169 36.01 3.94 22.58
N PRO A 170 34.77 3.97 23.08
CA PRO A 170 34.34 4.84 24.17
C PRO A 170 33.89 4.01 25.39
N ASN A 171 33.73 4.61 26.57
CA ASN A 171 33.17 3.93 27.76
C ASN A 171 31.76 4.42 28.09
N SER A 172 31.49 5.70 27.86
CA SER A 172 30.15 6.27 27.90
C SER A 172 30.18 7.66 27.26
N TYR A 173 29.02 8.15 26.83
CA TYR A 173 28.82 9.52 26.36
C TYR A 173 27.81 10.22 27.27
N GLU A 174 28.06 11.49 27.56
CA GLU A 174 27.08 12.35 28.22
C GLU A 174 26.34 13.17 27.16
N LEU A 175 25.01 13.07 27.16
CA LEU A 175 24.08 13.74 26.26
C LEU A 175 23.03 14.46 27.12
N GLU A 176 23.11 15.79 27.21
CA GLU A 176 22.22 16.64 28.05
C GLU A 176 22.03 16.08 29.48
N GLY A 177 23.12 15.63 30.12
CA GLY A 177 23.11 15.10 31.49
C GLY A 177 22.71 13.62 31.62
N LYS A 178 22.36 12.95 30.52
CA LYS A 178 22.14 11.49 30.48
C LYS A 178 23.36 10.77 29.95
N ILE A 179 23.67 9.61 30.53
CA ILE A 179 24.84 8.80 30.16
C ILE A 179 24.39 7.60 29.33
N ILE A 180 24.99 7.43 28.15
CA ILE A 180 24.80 6.25 27.30
C ILE A 180 26.11 5.49 27.15
N THR A 181 26.08 4.19 27.41
CA THR A 181 27.25 3.31 27.37
C THR A 181 27.49 2.72 25.98
N THR A 182 28.69 2.22 25.77
CA THR A 182 29.11 1.52 24.56
C THR A 182 28.26 0.28 24.30
N GLU A 183 27.95 -0.49 25.35
CA GLU A 183 27.12 -1.69 25.27
C GLU A 183 25.69 -1.36 24.81
N GLU A 184 25.13 -0.25 25.30
CA GLU A 184 23.81 0.23 24.88
C GLU A 184 23.82 0.70 23.43
N ILE A 185 24.84 1.44 22.99
CA ILE A 185 24.99 1.87 21.58
C ILE A 185 25.08 0.66 20.65
N ILE A 186 25.90 -0.34 21.00
CA ILE A 186 26.01 -1.58 20.23
C ILE A 186 24.66 -2.28 20.17
N SER A 187 23.96 -2.42 21.30
CA SER A 187 22.65 -3.07 21.35
C SER A 187 21.60 -2.37 20.46
N ILE A 188 21.63 -1.04 20.42
CA ILE A 188 20.75 -0.23 19.56
C ILE A 188 21.06 -0.48 18.08
N ILE A 189 22.35 -0.48 17.73
CA ILE A 189 22.79 -0.72 16.34
C ILE A 189 22.43 -2.15 15.90
N GLU A 190 22.72 -3.15 16.74
CA GLU A 190 22.37 -4.55 16.48
C GLU A 190 20.87 -4.74 16.29
N MET A 191 20.05 -4.11 17.14
CA MET A 191 18.59 -4.11 16.99
C MET A 191 18.18 -3.55 15.63
N THR A 192 18.72 -2.40 15.24
CA THR A 192 18.46 -1.76 13.93
C THR A 192 18.78 -2.70 12.77
N TYR A 193 19.92 -3.40 12.83
CA TYR A 193 20.33 -4.34 11.78
C TYR A 193 19.51 -5.63 11.78
N SER A 194 19.08 -6.10 12.94
CA SER A 194 18.25 -7.30 13.06
C SER A 194 16.83 -7.10 12.51
N ILE A 195 16.36 -5.84 12.44
CA ILE A 195 15.00 -5.51 12.06
C ILE A 195 14.94 -5.00 10.61
N SER A 196 14.35 -5.80 9.73
CA SER A 196 14.20 -5.42 8.32
C SER A 196 13.39 -4.13 8.16
N GLY A 197 13.94 -3.16 7.43
CA GLY A 197 13.28 -1.89 7.12
C GLY A 197 13.46 -0.78 8.16
N MET A 198 14.04 -1.07 9.33
CA MET A 198 14.43 -0.06 10.31
C MET A 198 15.72 0.65 9.86
N SER A 199 15.84 1.94 10.15
CA SER A 199 16.96 2.76 9.71
C SER A 199 17.83 3.23 10.88
N GLN A 200 19.06 3.64 10.59
CA GLN A 200 19.90 4.31 11.59
C GLN A 200 19.32 5.66 12.03
N THR A 201 18.53 6.30 11.17
CA THR A 201 17.78 7.52 11.52
C THR A 201 16.76 7.24 12.63
N PHE A 202 16.14 6.05 12.65
CA PHE A 202 15.26 5.64 13.76
C PHE A 202 16.01 5.61 15.08
N SER A 203 17.18 4.97 15.11
CA SER A 203 18.01 4.86 16.31
C SER A 203 18.51 6.21 16.80
N GLN A 204 18.90 7.10 15.88
CA GLN A 204 19.24 8.48 16.19
C GLN A 204 18.09 9.19 16.89
N TRP A 205 16.88 9.06 16.34
CA TRP A 205 15.68 9.70 16.86
C TRP A 205 15.20 9.11 18.19
N MET A 206 15.36 7.80 18.37
CA MET A 206 15.08 7.12 19.64
C MET A 206 16.00 7.61 20.76
N ILE A 207 17.31 7.72 20.50
CA ILE A 207 18.26 8.27 21.48
C ILE A 207 17.91 9.73 21.77
N PHE A 208 17.62 10.52 20.73
CA PHE A 208 17.23 11.92 20.91
C PHE A 208 15.99 12.07 21.79
N ASP A 209 14.93 11.29 21.53
CA ASP A 209 13.71 11.33 22.34
C ASP A 209 13.96 10.87 23.78
N TRP A 210 14.79 9.84 23.97
CA TRP A 210 15.19 9.39 25.31
C TRP A 210 15.97 10.46 26.07
N VAL A 211 16.90 11.17 25.43
CA VAL A 211 17.66 12.26 26.04
C VAL A 211 16.74 13.41 26.45
N MET A 212 15.83 13.79 25.56
CA MET A 212 14.94 14.94 25.75
C MET A 212 13.77 14.67 26.71
N ASN A 213 13.43 13.41 26.97
CA ASN A 213 12.35 13.07 27.89
C ASN A 213 12.80 13.26 29.35
N SER A 214 11.93 13.79 30.20
CA SER A 214 12.18 13.99 31.63
C SER A 214 12.20 12.70 32.44
N ASP A 215 11.68 11.61 31.89
CA ASP A 215 11.66 10.31 32.56
C ASP A 215 13.07 9.73 32.72
N GLU A 216 13.34 9.13 33.88
CA GLU A 216 14.61 8.45 34.21
C GLU A 216 14.68 7.02 33.65
N ARG A 217 13.79 6.65 32.73
CA ARG A 217 13.75 5.29 32.17
C ARG A 217 15.11 4.93 31.53
N PRO A 218 15.73 3.79 31.87
CA PRO A 218 16.95 3.31 31.22
C PRO A 218 16.74 3.12 29.70
N ILE A 219 17.74 3.45 28.90
CA ILE A 219 17.63 3.32 27.44
C ILE A 219 17.44 1.86 26.99
N ILE A 220 17.93 0.89 27.77
CA ILE A 220 17.74 -0.53 27.48
C ILE A 220 16.26 -0.95 27.56
N GLU A 221 15.48 -0.35 28.45
CA GLU A 221 14.03 -0.61 28.52
C GLU A 221 13.30 0.04 27.33
N VAL A 222 13.76 1.22 26.91
CA VAL A 222 13.25 1.88 25.69
C VAL A 222 13.54 1.01 24.46
N LEU A 223 14.75 0.47 24.37
CA LEU A 223 15.16 -0.44 23.30
C LEU A 223 14.31 -1.71 23.27
N ALA A 224 14.09 -2.34 24.42
CA ALA A 224 13.26 -3.55 24.53
C ALA A 224 11.82 -3.27 24.06
N TYR A 225 11.23 -2.15 24.51
CA TYR A 225 9.90 -1.72 24.10
C TYR A 225 9.79 -1.56 22.57
N PHE A 226 10.71 -0.83 21.94
CA PHE A 226 10.66 -0.65 20.48
C PHE A 226 10.97 -1.92 19.70
N ARG A 227 11.68 -2.90 20.29
CA ARG A 227 11.93 -4.19 19.66
C ARG A 227 10.62 -4.96 19.51
N GLU A 228 9.84 -5.05 20.58
CA GLU A 228 8.53 -5.71 20.56
C GLU A 228 7.59 -5.08 19.52
N LEU A 229 7.53 -3.74 19.47
CA LEU A 229 6.70 -3.03 18.49
C LEU A 229 7.13 -3.31 17.05
N ALA A 230 8.44 -3.32 16.81
CA ALA A 230 8.98 -3.52 15.48
C ALA A 230 8.81 -4.96 14.97
N GLU A 231 8.83 -5.97 15.83
CA GLU A 231 8.52 -7.36 15.47
C GLU A 231 7.09 -7.49 14.91
N ILE A 232 6.11 -6.84 15.55
CA ILE A 232 4.72 -6.81 15.07
C ILE A 232 4.62 -6.10 13.70
N PHE A 233 5.44 -5.07 13.50
CA PHE A 233 5.54 -4.36 12.23
C PHE A 233 6.12 -5.23 11.10
N GLN A 234 7.00 -6.18 11.42
CA GLN A 234 7.52 -7.15 10.44
C GLN A 234 6.45 -8.15 9.97
N GLU A 235 5.56 -8.59 10.87
CA GLU A 235 4.41 -9.44 10.50
C GLU A 235 3.50 -8.76 9.48
N CYS A 236 3.44 -7.43 9.53
CA CYS A 236 2.72 -6.60 8.58
C CYS A 236 3.37 -6.52 7.18
N LYS A 237 4.56 -7.14 6.98
CA LYS A 237 5.35 -7.14 5.73
C LYS A 237 5.65 -5.74 5.22
N ILE A 238 5.88 -4.80 6.13
CA ILE A 238 6.24 -3.43 5.76
C ILE A 238 7.73 -3.38 5.43
N VAL A 239 8.09 -2.79 4.28
CA VAL A 239 9.46 -2.80 3.75
C VAL A 239 10.31 -1.71 4.39
N LYS A 240 9.68 -0.57 4.71
CA LYS A 240 10.35 0.57 5.31
C LYS A 240 9.54 1.05 6.52
N MET A 241 10.16 0.99 7.69
CA MET A 241 9.57 1.51 8.92
C MET A 241 9.66 3.05 8.95
N PRO A 242 8.78 3.73 9.70
CA PRO A 242 8.99 5.14 9.98
C PRO A 242 10.30 5.32 10.76
N ASP A 243 11.03 6.38 10.45
CA ASP A 243 12.22 6.79 11.20
C ASP A 243 11.83 7.48 12.52
N SER A 244 10.58 7.89 12.70
CA SER A 244 10.07 8.42 13.96
C SER A 244 9.60 7.30 14.91
N PRO A 245 10.16 7.21 16.13
CA PRO A 245 9.63 6.33 17.19
C PRO A 245 8.17 6.63 17.53
N VAL A 246 7.77 7.91 17.54
CA VAL A 246 6.38 8.33 17.78
C VAL A 246 5.44 7.78 16.70
N PHE A 247 5.88 7.72 15.45
CA PHE A 247 5.09 7.15 14.36
C PHE A 247 4.94 5.63 14.48
N LEU A 248 5.99 4.95 14.94
CA LEU A 248 5.94 3.51 15.20
C LEU A 248 4.97 3.16 16.34
N GLU A 249 5.04 3.89 17.46
CA GLU A 249 4.05 3.77 18.55
C GLU A 249 2.63 4.03 18.04
N HIS A 250 2.45 5.13 17.30
CA HIS A 250 1.14 5.54 16.83
C HIS A 250 0.54 4.54 15.82
N PHE A 251 1.37 3.93 14.98
CA PHE A 251 0.95 2.83 14.12
C PHE A 251 0.47 1.65 14.97
N PHE A 252 1.24 1.25 15.98
CA PHE A 252 0.91 0.12 16.84
C PHE A 252 -0.42 0.36 17.57
N ASP A 253 -0.62 1.54 18.13
CA ASP A 253 -1.86 1.92 18.80
C ASP A 253 -3.07 1.86 17.84
N LEU A 254 -2.90 2.35 16.61
CA LEU A 254 -3.95 2.22 15.59
C LEU A 254 -4.21 0.75 15.22
N PHE A 255 -3.16 -0.04 15.07
CA PHE A 255 -3.22 -1.46 14.71
C PHE A 255 -3.93 -2.31 15.77
N CYS A 256 -3.65 -2.05 17.05
CA CYS A 256 -4.34 -2.69 18.18
C CYS A 256 -5.75 -2.15 18.43
N GLY A 257 -6.14 -1.05 17.77
CA GLY A 257 -7.46 -0.44 17.93
C GLY A 257 -7.61 0.41 19.19
N SER A 258 -6.50 0.92 19.75
CA SER A 258 -6.49 1.82 20.92
C SER A 258 -7.33 3.09 20.72
N PHE A 259 -7.57 3.48 19.46
CA PHE A 259 -8.39 4.65 19.08
C PHE A 259 -9.76 4.27 18.48
N GLY A 260 -10.18 3.02 18.66
CA GLY A 260 -11.46 2.50 18.16
C GLY A 260 -11.36 1.79 16.82
N GLN A 261 -12.38 0.98 16.55
CA GLN A 261 -12.43 0.02 15.44
C GLN A 261 -12.41 0.70 14.06
N ASN A 262 -12.99 1.89 13.92
CA ASN A 262 -12.98 2.65 12.67
C ASN A 262 -11.56 2.94 12.18
N LEU A 263 -10.70 3.44 13.08
CA LEU A 263 -9.31 3.78 12.76
C LEU A 263 -8.46 2.52 12.60
N GLN A 264 -8.73 1.48 13.40
CA GLN A 264 -8.10 0.17 13.24
C GLN A 264 -8.35 -0.40 11.84
N TYR A 265 -9.59 -0.35 11.36
CA TYR A 265 -9.93 -0.85 10.04
C TYR A 265 -9.30 -0.04 8.91
N LEU A 266 -8.99 1.25 9.09
CA LEU A 266 -8.21 2.01 8.10
C LEU A 266 -6.78 1.46 7.97
N ILE A 267 -6.13 1.13 9.09
CA ILE A 267 -4.80 0.48 9.07
C ILE A 267 -4.89 -0.91 8.45
N LEU A 268 -5.77 -1.77 8.96
CA LEU A 268 -5.90 -3.15 8.48
C LEU A 268 -6.27 -3.19 6.98
N ALA A 269 -7.14 -2.29 6.51
CA ALA A 269 -7.46 -2.17 5.09
C ALA A 269 -6.26 -1.71 4.25
N SER A 270 -5.45 -0.78 4.76
CA SER A 270 -4.22 -0.32 4.09
C SER A 270 -3.23 -1.47 3.94
N LEU A 271 -2.98 -2.20 5.04
CA LEU A 271 -2.10 -3.36 5.07
C LEU A 271 -2.59 -4.46 4.11
N TYR A 272 -3.88 -4.77 4.12
CA TYR A 272 -4.48 -5.75 3.21
C TYR A 272 -4.29 -5.33 1.75
N LYS A 273 -4.57 -4.07 1.41
CA LYS A 273 -4.35 -3.50 0.08
C LYS A 273 -2.89 -3.66 -0.36
N TRP A 274 -1.93 -3.29 0.49
CA TRP A 274 -0.50 -3.33 0.16
C TRP A 274 0.01 -4.77 0.00
N GLN A 275 -0.36 -5.68 0.90
CA GLN A 275 0.09 -7.08 0.83
C GLN A 275 -0.49 -7.84 -0.38
N ARG A 276 -1.71 -7.49 -0.79
CA ARG A 276 -2.38 -8.10 -1.96
C ARG A 276 -2.12 -7.33 -3.26
N ALA A 277 -1.32 -6.26 -3.22
CA ALA A 277 -1.07 -5.36 -4.35
C ALA A 277 -2.36 -4.88 -5.05
N LEU A 278 -3.42 -4.60 -4.26
CA LEU A 278 -4.70 -4.18 -4.81
C LEU A 278 -4.59 -2.77 -5.38
N ARG A 279 -4.92 -2.65 -6.67
CA ARG A 279 -4.91 -1.38 -7.40
C ARG A 279 -6.32 -0.83 -7.60
N PRO A 280 -6.60 0.44 -7.25
CA PRO A 280 -7.90 1.07 -7.49
C PRO A 280 -8.35 1.12 -8.95
N SER A 281 -7.41 1.15 -9.89
CA SER A 281 -7.74 1.08 -11.32
C SER A 281 -8.43 -0.24 -11.69
N HIS A 282 -8.08 -1.34 -11.04
CA HIS A 282 -8.47 -2.68 -11.48
C HIS A 282 -9.38 -3.42 -10.49
N HIS A 283 -9.48 -2.96 -9.25
CA HIS A 283 -10.15 -3.69 -8.19
C HIS A 283 -11.36 -2.95 -7.62
N PHE A 284 -12.52 -3.60 -7.64
CA PHE A 284 -13.80 -3.02 -7.23
C PHE A 284 -13.82 -2.62 -5.75
N LEU A 285 -13.21 -3.43 -4.87
CA LEU A 285 -13.27 -3.19 -3.42
C LEU A 285 -12.50 -1.95 -2.96
N VAL A 286 -11.43 -1.57 -3.66
CA VAL A 286 -10.55 -0.46 -3.26
C VAL A 286 -10.83 0.84 -4.02
N ARG A 287 -11.66 0.81 -5.06
CA ARG A 287 -12.02 2.00 -5.84
C ARG A 287 -13.27 2.66 -5.27
N HIS A 288 -13.29 4.00 -5.25
CA HIS A 288 -14.48 4.76 -4.92
C HIS A 288 -15.67 4.33 -5.79
N ARG A 289 -16.80 4.01 -5.14
CA ARG A 289 -17.98 3.42 -5.79
C ARG A 289 -18.48 4.25 -6.96
N ASP A 290 -18.58 5.57 -6.80
CA ASP A 290 -19.08 6.45 -7.85
C ASP A 290 -18.15 6.54 -9.07
N VAL A 291 -16.84 6.40 -8.86
CA VAL A 291 -15.87 6.42 -9.96
C VAL A 291 -15.98 5.14 -10.76
N TRP A 292 -16.00 4.00 -10.06
CA TRP A 292 -16.22 2.69 -10.68
C TRP A 292 -17.54 2.64 -11.44
N ARG A 293 -18.64 3.07 -10.80
CA ARG A 293 -19.98 3.11 -11.40
C ARG A 293 -20.00 3.90 -12.70
N ARG A 294 -19.51 5.15 -12.68
CA ARG A 294 -19.52 6.03 -13.86
C ARG A 294 -18.70 5.45 -15.00
N SER A 295 -17.57 4.84 -14.69
CA SER A 295 -16.72 4.18 -15.70
C SER A 295 -17.45 3.02 -16.40
N PHE A 296 -18.11 2.14 -15.65
CA PHE A 296 -18.90 1.06 -16.24
C PHE A 296 -20.15 1.54 -16.98
N GLN A 297 -20.76 2.64 -16.55
CA GLN A 297 -21.85 3.29 -17.29
C GLN A 297 -21.37 3.87 -18.62
N LEU A 298 -20.18 4.49 -18.65
CA LEU A 298 -19.56 4.98 -19.88
C LEU A 298 -19.29 3.83 -20.86
N LEU A 299 -18.64 2.75 -20.39
CA LEU A 299 -18.37 1.57 -21.21
C LEU A 299 -19.65 0.98 -21.80
N ARG A 300 -20.70 0.87 -20.99
CA ARG A 300 -22.02 0.43 -21.45
C ARG A 300 -22.56 1.34 -22.55
N ASN A 301 -22.56 2.65 -22.32
CA ASN A 301 -23.07 3.61 -23.29
C ASN A 301 -22.31 3.50 -24.62
N ILE A 302 -20.98 3.31 -24.61
CA ILE A 302 -20.18 3.11 -25.82
C ILE A 302 -20.63 1.84 -26.57
N ILE A 303 -20.74 0.72 -25.87
CA ILE A 303 -21.20 -0.56 -26.47
C ILE A 303 -22.60 -0.39 -27.08
N GLU A 304 -23.52 0.24 -26.36
CA GLU A 304 -24.89 0.46 -26.82
C GLU A 304 -24.94 1.44 -28.01
N THR A 305 -24.07 2.46 -28.03
CA THR A 305 -23.97 3.42 -29.15
C THR A 305 -23.41 2.79 -30.42
N LEU A 306 -22.45 1.86 -30.30
CA LEU A 306 -21.93 1.11 -31.46
C LEU A 306 -23.00 0.23 -32.14
N GLY A 307 -24.05 -0.13 -31.39
CA GLY A 307 -25.15 -0.95 -31.87
C GLY A 307 -24.88 -2.45 -31.79
N PRO A 308 -25.94 -3.28 -31.76
CA PRO A 308 -25.85 -4.72 -31.50
C PRO A 308 -25.11 -5.52 -32.58
N GLU A 309 -25.00 -4.97 -33.79
CA GLU A 309 -24.24 -5.58 -34.90
C GLU A 309 -22.73 -5.47 -34.69
N LYS A 310 -22.28 -4.37 -34.07
CA LYS A 310 -20.86 -4.08 -33.84
C LYS A 310 -20.39 -4.44 -32.44
N ALA A 311 -21.23 -4.31 -31.42
CA ALA A 311 -20.83 -4.59 -30.06
C ALA A 311 -21.96 -5.24 -29.25
N LYS A 312 -21.64 -6.34 -28.56
CA LYS A 312 -22.62 -7.06 -27.74
C LYS A 312 -22.01 -7.63 -26.47
N ILE A 313 -22.73 -7.49 -25.36
CA ILE A 313 -22.40 -8.15 -24.10
C ILE A 313 -23.07 -9.52 -24.09
N SER A 314 -22.29 -10.60 -23.93
CA SER A 314 -22.85 -11.95 -23.85
C SER A 314 -21.98 -12.85 -22.99
N LYS A 315 -22.59 -13.69 -22.14
CA LYS A 315 -21.91 -14.77 -21.38
C LYS A 315 -20.56 -14.37 -20.75
N GLY A 316 -20.51 -13.19 -20.13
CA GLY A 316 -19.31 -12.70 -19.44
C GLY A 316 -18.18 -12.19 -20.34
N LYS A 317 -18.44 -11.96 -21.62
CA LYS A 317 -17.52 -11.33 -22.58
C LYS A 317 -18.17 -10.17 -23.34
N ILE A 318 -17.34 -9.26 -23.82
CA ILE A 318 -17.72 -8.21 -24.76
C ILE A 318 -17.31 -8.71 -26.15
N SER A 319 -18.26 -8.81 -27.07
CA SER A 319 -18.03 -9.22 -28.46
C SER A 319 -18.04 -7.99 -29.34
N ILE A 320 -17.03 -7.82 -30.19
CA ILE A 320 -16.86 -6.67 -31.06
C ILE A 320 -16.65 -7.13 -32.51
N THR A 321 -17.39 -6.56 -33.44
CA THR A 321 -17.21 -6.71 -34.89
C THR A 321 -16.51 -5.47 -35.41
N GLY A 322 -15.28 -5.61 -35.90
CA GLY A 322 -14.50 -4.52 -36.49
C GLY A 322 -15.08 -4.03 -37.82
N VAL A 323 -14.63 -2.87 -38.29
CA VAL A 323 -15.04 -2.31 -39.59
C VAL A 323 -14.63 -3.20 -40.76
N LEU A 324 -13.58 -4.01 -40.60
CA LEU A 324 -13.15 -5.01 -41.58
C LEU A 324 -13.93 -6.33 -41.50
N GLY A 325 -14.90 -6.45 -40.57
CA GLY A 325 -15.75 -7.64 -40.41
C GLY A 325 -15.17 -8.73 -39.51
N HIS A 326 -13.99 -8.51 -38.91
CA HIS A 326 -13.40 -9.44 -37.96
C HIS A 326 -14.10 -9.39 -36.60
N ASN A 327 -14.22 -10.56 -35.96
CA ASN A 327 -14.89 -10.71 -34.67
C ASN A 327 -13.87 -10.92 -33.55
N TYR A 328 -13.97 -10.07 -32.52
CA TYR A 328 -13.13 -10.05 -31.34
C TYR A 328 -13.94 -10.28 -30.07
N PHE A 329 -13.30 -10.89 -29.07
CA PHE A 329 -13.88 -11.18 -27.77
C PHE A 329 -12.96 -10.69 -26.67
N ILE A 330 -13.50 -9.84 -25.79
CA ILE A 330 -12.82 -9.29 -24.62
C ILE A 330 -13.39 -9.95 -23.37
N LYS A 331 -12.52 -10.52 -22.54
CA LYS A 331 -12.87 -11.10 -21.23
C LYS A 331 -11.83 -10.69 -20.17
N PRO A 332 -12.15 -10.78 -18.87
CA PRO A 332 -11.14 -10.56 -17.84
C PRO A 332 -9.97 -11.55 -17.97
N ASN A 333 -8.75 -11.06 -17.79
CA ASN A 333 -7.58 -11.93 -17.82
C ASN A 333 -7.39 -12.65 -16.48
N VAL A 334 -6.98 -13.91 -16.54
CA VAL A 334 -6.58 -14.71 -15.38
C VAL A 334 -5.15 -14.37 -14.97
N PHE A 335 -4.25 -14.21 -15.96
CA PHE A 335 -2.83 -13.88 -15.76
C PHE A 335 -2.60 -12.40 -16.06
N LYS A 336 -2.79 -11.57 -15.04
CA LYS A 336 -2.80 -10.10 -15.18
C LYS A 336 -1.38 -9.54 -15.19
N SER A 337 -1.11 -8.59 -16.10
CA SER A 337 0.05 -7.69 -16.02
C SER A 337 -0.40 -6.29 -15.59
N GLU A 338 0.53 -5.41 -15.23
CA GLU A 338 0.19 -4.02 -14.86
C GLU A 338 -0.54 -3.25 -15.97
N LEU A 339 -0.31 -3.62 -17.23
CA LEU A 339 -0.85 -2.96 -18.42
C LEU A 339 -1.97 -3.76 -19.09
N GLN A 340 -2.25 -4.99 -18.65
CA GLN A 340 -3.23 -5.85 -19.32
C GLN A 340 -4.01 -6.70 -18.32
N HIS A 341 -5.19 -6.19 -17.97
CA HIS A 341 -6.17 -6.85 -17.09
C HIS A 341 -7.30 -7.56 -17.85
N TRP A 342 -7.30 -7.47 -19.19
CA TRP A 342 -8.23 -8.12 -20.10
C TRP A 342 -7.49 -9.06 -21.05
N LEU A 343 -8.24 -9.95 -21.67
CA LEU A 343 -7.77 -10.84 -22.71
C LEU A 343 -8.61 -10.59 -23.96
N VAL A 344 -7.94 -10.31 -25.08
CA VAL A 344 -8.58 -10.18 -26.39
C VAL A 344 -8.29 -11.44 -27.21
N THR A 345 -9.34 -11.99 -27.82
CA THR A 345 -9.27 -13.19 -28.67
C THR A 345 -10.07 -13.01 -29.95
N THR A 346 -9.66 -13.65 -31.05
CA THR A 346 -10.48 -13.74 -32.28
C THR A 346 -11.48 -14.90 -32.21
N SER A 347 -12.27 -15.09 -33.26
CA SER A 347 -13.16 -16.27 -33.41
C SER A 347 -12.44 -17.60 -33.49
N ASN A 348 -11.14 -17.59 -33.82
CA ASN A 348 -10.30 -18.78 -33.85
C ASN A 348 -9.51 -18.95 -32.55
N ASP A 349 -9.94 -18.30 -31.46
CA ASP A 349 -9.28 -18.27 -30.14
C ASP A 349 -7.82 -17.78 -30.17
N ARG A 350 -7.40 -17.04 -31.21
CA ARG A 350 -6.06 -16.44 -31.27
C ARG A 350 -5.98 -15.24 -30.34
N HIS A 351 -4.94 -15.20 -29.50
CA HIS A 351 -4.70 -14.12 -28.56
C HIS A 351 -4.16 -12.86 -29.25
N ILE A 352 -4.73 -11.72 -28.91
CA ILE A 352 -4.30 -10.40 -29.36
C ILE A 352 -3.76 -9.64 -28.16
N CYS A 353 -2.53 -9.16 -28.28
CA CYS A 353 -1.88 -8.36 -27.24
C CYS A 353 -2.20 -6.89 -27.51
N ILE A 354 -2.96 -6.28 -26.59
CA ILE A 354 -3.27 -4.85 -26.60
C ILE A 354 -2.89 -4.32 -25.23
N ASP A 355 -1.82 -3.54 -25.17
CA ASP A 355 -1.38 -2.86 -23.97
C ASP A 355 -1.94 -1.44 -23.95
N ILE A 356 -2.33 -0.95 -22.77
CA ILE A 356 -2.63 0.47 -22.61
C ILE A 356 -1.34 1.26 -22.48
N LEU A 357 -1.44 2.54 -22.84
CA LEU A 357 -0.40 3.52 -22.54
C LEU A 357 -0.18 3.60 -21.02
N GLU A 358 1.08 3.73 -20.59
CA GLU A 358 1.44 3.77 -19.17
C GLU A 358 0.71 4.89 -18.42
N GLU A 359 0.45 6.01 -19.08
CA GLU A 359 -0.29 7.16 -18.52
C GLU A 359 -1.73 6.77 -18.11
N HIS A 360 -2.30 5.76 -18.76
CA HIS A 360 -3.68 5.30 -18.54
C HIS A 360 -3.79 4.18 -17.48
N LYS A 361 -2.67 3.66 -16.95
CA LYS A 361 -2.68 2.54 -15.98
C LYS A 361 -3.46 2.81 -14.69
N LYS A 362 -3.63 4.09 -14.35
CA LYS A 362 -4.37 4.55 -13.15
C LYS A 362 -5.86 4.81 -13.42
N LEU A 363 -6.29 4.79 -14.68
CA LEU A 363 -7.71 4.92 -15.03
C LEU A 363 -8.50 3.69 -14.56
N PRO A 364 -9.79 3.81 -14.23
CA PRO A 364 -10.63 2.65 -14.00
C PRO A 364 -10.59 1.65 -15.15
N ILE A 365 -10.66 0.36 -14.85
CA ILE A 365 -10.60 -0.72 -15.84
C ILE A 365 -11.66 -0.56 -16.93
N ALA A 366 -12.86 -0.09 -16.60
CA ALA A 366 -13.88 0.12 -17.62
C ALA A 366 -13.54 1.27 -18.59
N ASP A 367 -12.83 2.32 -18.14
CA ASP A 367 -12.34 3.39 -19.03
C ASP A 367 -11.22 2.86 -19.95
N GLN A 368 -10.34 2.02 -19.42
CA GLN A 368 -9.33 1.32 -20.22
C GLN A 368 -10.00 0.43 -21.28
N LEU A 369 -11.06 -0.30 -20.90
CA LEU A 369 -11.85 -1.12 -21.82
C LEU A 369 -12.59 -0.30 -22.88
N CYS A 370 -13.00 0.94 -22.59
CA CYS A 370 -13.56 1.83 -23.60
C CYS A 370 -12.58 2.03 -24.76
N SER A 371 -11.31 2.28 -24.46
CA SER A 371 -10.26 2.40 -25.48
C SER A 371 -10.12 1.11 -26.28
N VAL A 372 -10.05 -0.05 -25.61
CA VAL A 372 -9.92 -1.35 -26.28
C VAL A 372 -11.12 -1.63 -27.19
N VAL A 373 -12.35 -1.36 -26.73
CA VAL A 373 -13.58 -1.55 -27.50
C VAL A 373 -13.59 -0.65 -28.74
N LEU A 374 -13.25 0.63 -28.60
CA LEU A 374 -13.22 1.57 -29.72
C LEU A 374 -12.12 1.23 -30.72
N SER A 375 -10.95 0.81 -30.22
CA SER A 375 -9.83 0.34 -31.04
C SER A 375 -10.22 -0.88 -31.88
N LEU A 376 -10.82 -1.90 -31.27
CA LEU A 376 -11.25 -3.10 -31.99
C LEU A 376 -12.43 -2.84 -32.93
N ALA A 377 -13.33 -1.92 -32.59
CA ALA A 377 -14.42 -1.52 -33.46
C ALA A 377 -13.89 -0.81 -34.73
N ASN A 378 -12.74 -0.13 -34.65
CA ASN A 378 -12.06 0.52 -35.76
C ASN A 378 -10.73 -0.16 -36.09
N ASP A 379 -10.80 -1.47 -36.29
CA ASP A 379 -9.64 -2.34 -36.49
C ASP A 379 -8.77 -2.00 -37.70
N TRP A 380 -9.29 -1.26 -38.69
CA TRP A 380 -8.49 -0.72 -39.79
C TRP A 380 -7.37 0.23 -39.35
N ILE A 381 -7.64 1.15 -38.42
CA ILE A 381 -6.62 2.07 -37.91
C ILE A 381 -5.62 1.29 -37.05
N VAL A 382 -6.14 0.41 -36.22
CA VAL A 382 -5.35 -0.31 -35.21
C VAL A 382 -4.45 -1.39 -35.81
N ALA A 383 -4.79 -1.91 -37.00
CA ALA A 383 -3.93 -2.82 -37.77
C ALA A 383 -2.50 -2.28 -37.96
N HIS A 384 -2.35 -0.97 -38.08
CA HIS A 384 -1.05 -0.33 -38.31
C HIS A 384 -0.21 -0.22 -37.03
N GLU A 385 -0.85 -0.28 -35.86
CA GLU A 385 -0.22 -0.08 -34.55
C GLU A 385 -0.07 -1.38 -33.76
N ILE A 386 -0.96 -2.36 -33.96
CA ILE A 386 -0.97 -3.63 -33.22
C ILE A 386 -0.59 -4.79 -34.13
N THR A 387 0.69 -5.14 -34.11
CA THR A 387 1.27 -6.21 -34.95
C THR A 387 0.62 -7.59 -34.75
N THR A 388 0.09 -7.88 -33.56
CA THR A 388 -0.60 -9.16 -33.27
C THR A 388 -1.99 -9.24 -33.90
N ILE A 389 -2.65 -8.11 -34.15
CA ILE A 389 -3.95 -8.07 -34.84
C ILE A 389 -3.78 -8.53 -36.29
N VAL A 390 -2.82 -7.98 -37.02
CA VAL A 390 -2.59 -8.31 -38.44
C VAL A 390 -2.25 -9.78 -38.63
N ARG A 391 -1.40 -10.34 -37.76
CA ARG A 391 -1.05 -11.77 -37.77
C ARG A 391 -2.25 -12.66 -37.47
N SER A 392 -3.20 -12.18 -36.66
CA SER A 392 -4.39 -12.95 -36.34
C SER A 392 -5.34 -13.12 -37.53
N TRP A 393 -5.25 -12.24 -38.54
CA TRP A 393 -6.06 -12.25 -39.76
C TRP A 393 -5.49 -13.10 -40.90
N SER A 394 -4.21 -13.48 -40.84
CA SER A 394 -3.45 -13.97 -42.01
C SER A 394 -3.63 -15.46 -42.35
N GLU A 395 -4.51 -16.20 -41.65
CA GLU A 395 -4.87 -17.61 -41.85
C GLU A 395 -6.24 -17.87 -41.23
#